data_AF-A0A841TTB2-F1
#
_entry.id   AF-A0A841TTB2-F1
#
_cell.length_a   1.000
_cell.length_b   1.000
_cell.length_c   1.000
_cell.angle_alpha   90.00
_cell.angle_beta   90.00
_cell.angle_gamma   90.00
#
_symmetry.space_group_name_H-M   'P 1'
#
loop_
_entity.id
_entity.type
_entity.pdbx_description
1 polymer ?
#
loop_
_entity_poly.entity_id
_entity_poly.type
_entity_poly.pdbx_seq_one_letter_code
_entity_poly.pdbx_strand_id
1 'polypeptide(L)'
;MASESLRIEPYNEMWLDCVHNNVMSLLIGANEGFRRIPLYLDVQYAKKMTDQTFDAEATRTRLLAEGFMIPKVLYSMDVFKDFLLSEEIELESNELEKTLELVRTAIGEGFYVFLKVDRFFYPAGREAGKTHLIHPVFIYGYDDENRQLRVIEDCMMPGTMDDYLLPYESVARSLEHLIGEHRVTLVRCRSAERRVPSFEDPLAPVRAAYAMARRLLEGKPFYLEQYDLHYHGGLASLDSYAEELELLFGRLEDRRMFGMRTLAFQQVHGRNANVVRFMLERGMADPGGAEKLAQSYGQLRKQWEIYKIKSYYLLDAKADDPSRVDADRCRPLQARLANLRALEEEAAEKLARLCEPLL
;
A
#
# COMPACT_ATOMS: atom_id res chain seq x y z
N MET A 1 -18.93 -26.64 20.01
CA MET A 1 -18.76 -25.99 18.69
C MET A 1 -17.32 -25.52 18.60
N ALA A 2 -16.71 -25.54 17.43
CA ALA A 2 -15.28 -25.26 17.26
C ALA A 2 -15.05 -23.76 17.06
N SER A 3 -13.99 -23.24 17.68
CA SER A 3 -13.41 -21.93 17.38
C SER A 3 -11.92 -22.17 17.25
N GLU A 4 -11.33 -21.69 16.16
CA GLU A 4 -9.91 -21.84 15.89
C GLU A 4 -9.37 -20.59 15.22
N SER A 5 -8.13 -20.22 15.55
CA SER A 5 -7.47 -19.06 14.95
C SER A 5 -5.97 -19.26 14.96
N LEU A 6 -5.33 -18.90 13.85
CA LEU A 6 -3.89 -18.79 13.76
C LEU A 6 -3.42 -17.52 14.47
N ARG A 7 -2.26 -17.57 15.11
CA ARG A 7 -1.66 -16.40 15.76
C ARG A 7 -1.16 -15.45 14.68
N ILE A 8 -1.64 -14.20 14.72
CA ILE A 8 -1.25 -13.16 13.78
C ILE A 8 -1.54 -11.78 14.38
N GLU A 9 -0.79 -10.77 13.94
CA GLU A 9 -1.01 -9.36 14.30
C GLU A 9 -1.01 -8.52 13.01
N PRO A 10 -1.93 -7.56 12.86
CA PRO A 10 -1.95 -6.69 11.68
C PRO A 10 -0.65 -5.87 11.50
N TYR A 11 -0.03 -5.96 10.32
CA TYR A 11 1.14 -5.17 9.97
C TYR A 11 0.77 -3.76 9.47
N ASN A 12 1.10 -2.74 10.28
CA ASN A 12 0.78 -1.33 10.03
C ASN A 12 2.00 -0.39 9.97
N GLU A 13 3.22 -0.91 10.00
CA GLU A 13 4.42 -0.08 9.98
C GLU A 13 4.63 0.63 8.62
N MET A 14 4.25 -0.03 7.53
CA MET A 14 4.32 0.50 6.16
C MET A 14 3.12 0.02 5.36
N TRP A 15 2.44 0.94 4.68
CA TRP A 15 1.36 0.62 3.76
C TRP A 15 1.93 0.18 2.40
N LEU A 16 1.69 -1.08 2.06
CA LEU A 16 2.02 -1.71 0.78
C LEU A 16 0.77 -1.72 -0.10
N ASP A 17 -0.20 -2.53 0.31
CA ASP A 17 -1.59 -2.62 -0.12
C ASP A 17 -2.30 -3.62 0.81
N CYS A 18 -3.62 -3.81 0.65
CA CYS A 18 -4.40 -4.69 1.50
C CYS A 18 -3.94 -6.16 1.50
N VAL A 19 -3.42 -6.67 0.39
CA VAL A 19 -2.98 -8.07 0.26
C VAL A 19 -1.60 -8.24 0.88
N HIS A 20 -0.65 -7.39 0.51
CA HIS A 20 0.73 -7.50 0.94
C HIS A 20 0.93 -7.09 2.40
N ASN A 21 0.12 -6.20 2.96
CA ASN A 21 0.09 -5.98 4.41
C ASN A 21 -0.38 -7.24 5.17
N ASN A 22 -1.38 -7.96 4.67
CA ASN A 22 -1.82 -9.24 5.23
C ASN A 22 -0.76 -10.34 5.10
N VAL A 23 -0.10 -10.41 3.94
CA VAL A 23 1.05 -11.32 3.73
C VAL A 23 2.18 -10.99 4.71
N MET A 24 2.49 -9.71 4.94
CA MET A 24 3.47 -9.30 5.95
C MET A 24 3.08 -9.79 7.35
N SER A 25 1.82 -9.61 7.75
CA SER A 25 1.30 -10.11 9.04
C SER A 25 1.53 -11.62 9.20
N LEU A 26 1.19 -12.40 8.16
CA LEU A 26 1.41 -13.85 8.09
C LEU A 26 2.88 -14.21 8.24
N LEU A 27 3.75 -13.58 7.45
CA LEU A 27 5.18 -13.88 7.46
C LEU A 27 5.78 -13.55 8.84
N ILE A 28 5.51 -12.35 9.37
CA ILE A 28 6.00 -11.95 10.70
C ILE A 28 5.54 -12.93 11.79
N GLY A 29 4.28 -13.38 11.74
CA GLY A 29 3.76 -14.39 12.67
C GLY A 29 4.52 -15.72 12.64
N ALA A 30 5.03 -16.12 11.47
CA ALA A 30 5.88 -17.29 11.33
C ALA A 30 7.35 -17.04 11.74
N ASN A 31 7.89 -15.86 11.43
CA ASN A 31 9.25 -15.47 11.78
C ASN A 31 9.39 -13.95 11.85
N GLU A 32 9.67 -13.44 13.05
CA GLU A 32 9.86 -12.01 13.33
C GLU A 32 10.95 -11.35 12.46
N GLY A 33 11.93 -12.12 12.00
CA GLY A 33 12.96 -11.65 11.07
C GLY A 33 12.42 -11.11 9.75
N PHE A 34 11.21 -11.53 9.32
CA PHE A 34 10.54 -11.03 8.12
C PHE A 34 10.05 -9.59 8.23
N ARG A 35 10.06 -8.97 9.41
CA ARG A 35 9.88 -7.51 9.54
C ARG A 35 10.87 -6.69 8.71
N ARG A 36 11.98 -7.30 8.26
CA ARG A 36 12.99 -6.66 7.40
C ARG A 36 12.65 -6.69 5.91
N ILE A 37 11.64 -7.43 5.45
CA ILE A 37 11.25 -7.50 4.01
C ILE A 37 11.10 -6.11 3.36
N PRO A 38 10.52 -5.07 4.01
CA PRO A 38 10.44 -3.72 3.44
C PRO A 38 11.79 -3.12 3.02
N LEU A 39 12.91 -3.56 3.61
CA LEU A 39 14.25 -3.12 3.21
C LEU A 39 14.66 -3.66 1.84
N TYR A 40 14.08 -4.77 1.40
CA TYR A 40 14.37 -5.45 0.13
C TYR A 40 13.44 -4.99 -1.00
N LEU A 41 12.37 -4.27 -0.67
CA LEU A 41 11.43 -3.79 -1.66
C LEU A 41 12.07 -2.72 -2.54
N ASP A 42 11.85 -2.88 -3.82
CA ASP A 42 12.11 -1.86 -4.81
C ASP A 42 10.99 -0.82 -4.79
N VAL A 43 11.33 0.45 -5.00
CA VAL A 43 10.47 1.60 -4.73
C VAL A 43 10.56 2.63 -5.85
N GLN A 44 9.43 3.19 -6.27
CA GLN A 44 9.37 4.27 -7.23
C GLN A 44 8.23 5.25 -6.92
N TYR A 45 8.45 6.54 -7.19
CA TYR A 45 7.37 7.54 -7.17
C TYR A 45 6.66 7.57 -8.52
N ALA A 46 5.34 7.63 -8.48
CA ALA A 46 4.51 7.63 -9.68
C ALA A 46 3.32 8.58 -9.55
N LYS A 47 3.10 9.39 -10.59
CA LYS A 47 1.90 10.21 -10.75
C LYS A 47 1.27 9.92 -12.11
N LYS A 48 -0.04 9.71 -12.17
CA LYS A 48 -0.75 9.57 -13.44
C LYS A 48 -0.69 10.88 -14.23
N MET A 49 -0.49 10.79 -15.55
CA MET A 49 -0.58 11.93 -16.45
C MET A 49 -2.04 12.40 -16.52
N THR A 50 -2.33 13.69 -16.37
CA THR A 50 -3.72 14.21 -16.41
C THR A 50 -4.20 14.55 -17.82
N ASP A 51 -3.27 14.67 -18.77
CA ASP A 51 -3.46 15.04 -20.17
C ASP A 51 -3.47 13.82 -21.12
N GLN A 52 -3.48 12.60 -20.59
CA GLN A 52 -3.62 11.38 -21.38
C GLN A 52 -5.06 11.16 -21.88
N THR A 53 -5.22 10.34 -22.91
CA THR A 53 -6.55 9.93 -23.40
C THR A 53 -7.16 8.93 -22.43
N PHE A 54 -8.44 9.11 -22.10
CA PHE A 54 -9.23 8.17 -21.31
C PHE A 54 -10.39 7.67 -22.17
N ASP A 55 -10.81 6.42 -21.98
CA ASP A 55 -11.95 5.83 -22.70
C ASP A 55 -13.24 6.65 -22.54
N ALA A 56 -13.40 7.32 -21.39
CA ALA A 56 -14.51 8.20 -21.12
C ALA A 56 -14.11 9.34 -20.17
N GLU A 57 -14.66 10.54 -20.38
CA GLU A 57 -14.44 11.69 -19.48
C GLU A 57 -14.96 11.42 -18.05
N ALA A 58 -15.98 10.57 -17.92
CA ALA A 58 -16.49 10.12 -16.62
C ALA A 58 -15.40 9.39 -15.82
N THR A 59 -14.56 8.57 -16.47
CA THR A 59 -13.43 7.89 -15.83
C THR A 59 -12.43 8.90 -15.30
N ARG A 60 -12.04 9.88 -16.13
CA ARG A 60 -11.11 10.95 -15.73
C ARG A 60 -11.65 11.75 -14.55
N THR A 61 -12.93 12.16 -14.63
CA THR A 61 -13.61 12.91 -13.56
C THR A 61 -13.60 12.12 -12.25
N ARG A 62 -13.94 10.83 -12.30
CA ARG A 62 -13.92 9.95 -11.13
C ARG A 62 -12.53 9.84 -10.52
N LEU A 63 -11.49 9.61 -11.34
CA LEU A 63 -10.11 9.50 -10.85
C LEU A 63 -9.63 10.79 -10.16
N LEU A 64 -10.06 11.96 -10.65
CA LEU A 64 -9.79 13.26 -10.02
C LEU A 64 -10.53 13.41 -8.69
N ALA A 65 -11.85 13.15 -8.70
CA ALA A 65 -12.71 13.29 -7.53
C ALA A 65 -12.31 12.35 -6.38
N GLU A 66 -11.94 11.11 -6.69
CA GLU A 66 -11.54 10.09 -5.72
C GLU A 66 -10.05 10.19 -5.31
N GLY A 67 -9.32 11.17 -5.84
CA GLY A 67 -7.90 11.39 -5.49
C GLY A 67 -6.93 10.36 -6.07
N PHE A 68 -7.34 9.61 -7.10
CA PHE A 68 -6.51 8.61 -7.78
C PHE A 68 -5.41 9.21 -8.68
N MET A 69 -5.42 10.52 -8.90
CA MET A 69 -4.41 11.30 -9.63
C MET A 69 -3.30 11.89 -8.75
N ILE A 70 -3.46 11.90 -7.42
CA ILE A 70 -2.40 12.30 -6.47
C ILE A 70 -1.18 11.35 -6.63
N PRO A 71 0.07 11.81 -6.50
CA PRO A 71 1.22 10.92 -6.55
C PRO A 71 1.13 9.76 -5.54
N LYS A 72 1.71 8.62 -5.87
CA LYS A 72 1.82 7.45 -5.00
C LYS A 72 3.24 6.91 -5.00
N VAL A 73 3.58 6.21 -3.91
CA VAL A 73 4.75 5.34 -3.85
C VAL A 73 4.33 3.97 -4.38
N LEU A 74 5.08 3.44 -5.33
CA LEU A 74 4.94 2.09 -5.87
C LEU A 74 6.04 1.20 -5.28
N TYR A 75 5.68 -0.04 -4.95
CA TYR A 75 6.60 -1.06 -4.50
C TYR A 75 6.58 -2.23 -5.48
N SER A 76 7.74 -2.83 -5.76
CA SER A 76 7.76 -4.15 -6.41
C SER A 76 7.48 -5.22 -5.35
N MET A 77 6.39 -5.97 -5.56
CA MET A 77 5.95 -7.00 -4.63
C MET A 77 6.42 -8.40 -5.01
N ASP A 78 7.24 -8.54 -6.06
CA ASP A 78 7.67 -9.86 -6.56
C ASP A 78 8.43 -10.66 -5.50
N VAL A 79 9.09 -10.00 -4.55
CA VAL A 79 9.81 -10.65 -3.47
C VAL A 79 8.90 -11.56 -2.63
N PHE A 80 7.60 -11.25 -2.51
CA PHE A 80 6.66 -12.04 -1.70
C PHE A 80 6.39 -13.44 -2.26
N LYS A 81 6.53 -13.63 -3.58
CA LYS A 81 6.31 -14.92 -4.25
C LYS A 81 7.26 -16.00 -3.74
N ASP A 82 8.46 -15.61 -3.32
CA ASP A 82 9.45 -16.56 -2.84
C ASP A 82 9.19 -17.03 -1.40
N PHE A 83 8.47 -16.22 -0.61
CA PHE A 83 8.18 -16.48 0.81
C PHE A 83 6.87 -17.24 1.05
N LEU A 84 6.04 -17.45 0.03
CA LEU A 84 4.72 -18.05 0.19
C LEU A 84 4.62 -19.41 -0.49
N LEU A 85 3.95 -20.33 0.20
CA LEU A 85 3.26 -21.44 -0.44
C LEU A 85 1.79 -21.02 -0.60
N SER A 86 1.30 -20.97 -1.83
CA SER A 86 -0.09 -20.58 -2.13
C SER A 86 -0.74 -21.56 -3.08
N GLU A 87 -2.00 -21.88 -2.81
CA GLU A 87 -2.83 -22.73 -3.67
C GLU A 87 -4.16 -22.04 -3.91
N GLU A 88 -4.56 -21.97 -5.18
CA GLU A 88 -5.83 -21.38 -5.61
C GLU A 88 -6.84 -22.49 -5.84
N ILE A 89 -8.02 -22.33 -5.23
CA ILE A 89 -9.16 -23.25 -5.30
C ILE A 89 -10.32 -22.46 -5.90
N GLU A 90 -10.83 -22.92 -7.04
CA GLU A 90 -12.03 -22.36 -7.64
C GLU A 90 -13.27 -22.89 -6.92
N LEU A 91 -14.19 -21.99 -6.57
CA LEU A 91 -15.45 -22.37 -5.94
C LEU A 91 -16.49 -22.68 -7.02
N GLU A 92 -16.96 -23.93 -7.03
CA GLU A 92 -17.94 -24.41 -8.02
C GLU A 92 -19.40 -24.03 -7.67
N SER A 93 -19.67 -23.63 -6.43
CA SER A 93 -21.01 -23.24 -5.99
C SER A 93 -20.98 -22.10 -4.97
N ASN A 94 -22.12 -21.42 -4.84
CA ASN A 94 -22.35 -20.37 -3.84
C ASN A 94 -22.78 -20.93 -2.48
N GLU A 95 -22.59 -22.23 -2.25
CA GLU A 95 -22.93 -22.84 -0.98
C GLU A 95 -21.95 -22.38 0.10
N LEU A 96 -22.47 -21.56 1.01
CA LEU A 96 -21.72 -21.04 2.15
C LEU A 96 -21.04 -22.15 2.95
N GLU A 97 -21.74 -23.23 3.27
CA GLU A 97 -21.19 -24.30 4.12
C GLU A 97 -19.99 -25.01 3.48
N LYS A 98 -20.00 -25.24 2.17
CA LYS A 98 -18.83 -25.78 1.46
C LYS A 98 -17.64 -24.82 1.51
N THR A 99 -17.91 -23.53 1.34
CA THR A 99 -16.87 -22.49 1.44
C THR A 99 -16.28 -22.44 2.86
N LEU A 100 -17.14 -22.48 3.88
CA LEU A 100 -16.72 -22.50 5.28
C LEU A 100 -15.95 -23.78 5.62
N GLU A 101 -16.33 -24.94 5.09
CA GLU A 101 -15.58 -26.18 5.26
C GLU A 101 -14.15 -26.07 4.69
N LEU A 102 -14.00 -25.50 3.48
CA LEU A 102 -12.68 -25.23 2.90
C LEU A 102 -11.85 -24.29 3.77
N VAL A 103 -12.46 -23.23 4.31
CA VAL A 103 -11.79 -22.31 5.24
C VAL A 103 -11.36 -23.04 6.51
N ARG A 104 -12.26 -23.80 7.15
CA ARG A 104 -11.96 -24.55 8.39
C ARG A 104 -10.82 -25.54 8.18
N THR A 105 -10.87 -26.32 7.10
CA THR A 105 -9.81 -27.27 6.74
C THR A 105 -8.48 -26.55 6.54
N ALA A 106 -8.46 -25.43 5.79
CA ALA A 106 -7.25 -24.66 5.59
C ALA A 106 -6.66 -24.13 6.90
N ILE A 107 -7.49 -23.54 7.78
CA ILE A 107 -7.06 -23.06 9.09
C ILE A 107 -6.48 -24.20 9.95
N GLY A 108 -7.16 -25.36 10.01
CA GLY A 108 -6.71 -26.53 10.76
C GLY A 108 -5.41 -27.16 10.22
N GLU A 109 -5.12 -26.97 8.94
CA GLU A 109 -3.84 -27.34 8.30
C GLU A 109 -2.74 -26.27 8.47
N GLY A 110 -3.02 -25.17 9.16
CA GLY A 110 -2.09 -24.06 9.38
C GLY A 110 -1.96 -23.10 8.19
N PHE A 111 -2.92 -23.09 7.27
CA PHE A 111 -3.00 -22.12 6.18
C PHE A 111 -3.93 -20.96 6.54
N TYR A 112 -3.57 -19.77 6.09
CA TYR A 112 -4.44 -18.60 6.05
C TYR A 112 -5.20 -18.59 4.72
N VAL A 113 -6.28 -17.82 4.63
CA VAL A 113 -7.14 -17.82 3.44
C VAL A 113 -7.40 -16.41 2.94
N PHE A 114 -7.21 -16.17 1.64
CA PHE A 114 -7.81 -15.04 0.93
C PHE A 114 -9.07 -15.51 0.21
N LEU A 115 -10.21 -14.91 0.53
CA LEU A 115 -11.49 -15.16 -0.13
C LEU A 115 -11.98 -13.88 -0.82
N LYS A 116 -12.39 -13.97 -2.09
CA LYS A 116 -13.04 -12.81 -2.73
C LYS A 116 -14.45 -12.62 -2.16
N VAL A 117 -14.70 -11.45 -1.60
CA VAL A 117 -16.01 -11.03 -1.09
C VAL A 117 -16.36 -9.63 -1.59
N ASP A 118 -17.63 -9.29 -1.63
CA ASP A 118 -18.10 -7.94 -1.91
C ASP A 118 -18.38 -7.19 -0.61
N ARG A 119 -17.60 -6.13 -0.39
CA ARG A 119 -17.68 -5.29 0.82
C ARG A 119 -18.99 -4.52 0.95
N PHE A 120 -19.82 -4.46 -0.10
CA PHE A 120 -21.17 -3.91 0.01
C PHE A 120 -22.01 -4.63 1.08
N PHE A 121 -21.80 -5.95 1.25
CA PHE A 121 -22.56 -6.76 2.20
C PHE A 121 -21.96 -6.80 3.62
N TYR A 122 -20.90 -6.05 3.88
CA TYR A 122 -20.34 -5.95 5.23
C TYR A 122 -21.31 -5.22 6.17
N PRO A 123 -21.34 -5.55 7.47
CA PRO A 123 -22.22 -4.86 8.42
C PRO A 123 -21.79 -3.41 8.68
N ALA A 124 -20.51 -3.11 8.53
CA ALA A 124 -19.94 -1.78 8.67
C ALA A 124 -18.65 -1.65 7.83
N GLY A 125 -18.29 -0.42 7.51
CA GLY A 125 -17.10 -0.11 6.73
C GLY A 125 -17.36 1.00 5.71
N ARG A 126 -16.34 1.30 4.92
CA ARG A 126 -16.41 2.34 3.89
C ARG A 126 -17.47 2.03 2.82
N GLU A 127 -17.51 0.80 2.33
CA GLU A 127 -18.37 0.36 1.23
C GLU A 127 -19.73 -0.22 1.66
N ALA A 128 -19.87 -0.61 2.93
CA ALA A 128 -21.05 -1.27 3.48
C ALA A 128 -22.35 -0.54 3.11
N GLY A 129 -23.21 -1.20 2.33
CA GLY A 129 -24.50 -0.70 1.85
C GLY A 129 -24.45 0.50 0.91
N LYS A 130 -23.26 0.89 0.41
CA LYS A 130 -23.06 2.11 -0.40
C LYS A 130 -22.59 1.81 -1.81
N THR A 131 -21.55 0.97 -1.95
CA THR A 131 -20.93 0.69 -3.25
C THR A 131 -20.43 -0.74 -3.30
N HIS A 132 -20.70 -1.44 -4.40
CA HIS A 132 -20.16 -2.77 -4.68
C HIS A 132 -18.65 -2.69 -4.90
N LEU A 133 -17.90 -3.48 -4.13
CA LEU A 133 -16.45 -3.56 -4.22
C LEU A 133 -15.99 -4.99 -3.91
N ILE A 134 -15.66 -5.72 -4.97
CA ILE A 134 -15.06 -7.06 -4.88
C ILE A 134 -13.65 -6.91 -4.33
N HIS A 135 -13.38 -7.56 -3.21
CA HIS A 135 -12.16 -7.44 -2.44
C HIS A 135 -11.70 -8.80 -1.88
N PRO A 136 -10.40 -9.12 -1.90
CA PRO A 136 -9.90 -10.31 -1.20
C PRO A 136 -9.83 -10.07 0.31
N VAL A 137 -10.70 -10.73 1.09
CA VAL A 137 -10.63 -10.72 2.56
C VAL A 137 -9.63 -11.76 3.06
N PHE A 138 -8.78 -11.37 4.02
CA PHE A 138 -7.79 -12.26 4.63
C PHE A 138 -8.32 -12.85 5.94
N ILE A 139 -8.55 -14.17 5.94
CA ILE A 139 -9.14 -14.94 7.03
C ILE A 139 -8.03 -15.73 7.74
N TYR A 140 -7.98 -15.61 9.06
CA TYR A 140 -7.01 -16.31 9.90
C TYR A 140 -7.66 -17.18 10.97
N GLY A 141 -8.99 -17.18 11.07
CA GLY A 141 -9.72 -18.00 12.03
C GLY A 141 -11.22 -17.93 11.84
N TYR A 142 -11.93 -18.71 12.64
CA TYR A 142 -13.38 -18.80 12.63
C TYR A 142 -13.92 -19.06 14.03
N ASP A 143 -15.19 -18.73 14.21
CA ASP A 143 -15.95 -18.89 15.45
C ASP A 143 -17.36 -19.33 15.07
N ASP A 144 -17.61 -20.65 15.14
CA ASP A 144 -18.89 -21.23 14.74
C ASP A 144 -20.00 -20.96 15.76
N GLU A 145 -19.66 -20.69 17.02
CA GLU A 145 -20.65 -20.35 18.06
C GLU A 145 -21.30 -19.00 17.75
N ASN A 146 -20.48 -18.01 17.36
CA ASN A 146 -20.96 -16.68 16.97
C ASN A 146 -21.19 -16.52 15.46
N ARG A 147 -20.97 -17.58 14.66
CA ARG A 147 -21.13 -17.62 13.19
C ARG A 147 -20.35 -16.50 12.49
N GLN A 148 -19.06 -16.37 12.78
CA GLN A 148 -18.20 -15.30 12.27
C GLN A 148 -16.82 -15.80 11.87
N LEU A 149 -16.24 -15.18 10.84
CA LEU A 149 -14.84 -15.33 10.46
C LEU A 149 -14.00 -14.24 11.14
N ARG A 150 -12.78 -14.60 11.54
CA ARG A 150 -11.78 -13.64 12.03
C ARG A 150 -10.90 -13.23 10.85
N VAL A 151 -10.91 -11.94 10.54
CA VAL A 151 -10.25 -11.39 9.35
C VAL A 151 -9.40 -10.18 9.71
N ILE A 152 -8.42 -9.86 8.86
CA ILE A 152 -7.67 -8.61 8.93
C ILE A 152 -7.97 -7.77 7.68
N GLU A 153 -8.49 -6.56 7.87
CA GLU A 153 -9.04 -5.74 6.80
C GLU A 153 -8.73 -4.24 6.94
N ASP A 154 -8.73 -3.51 5.83
CA ASP A 154 -8.59 -2.04 5.78
C ASP A 154 -9.93 -1.30 5.58
N CYS A 155 -11.05 -2.00 5.74
CA CYS A 155 -12.38 -1.47 5.41
C CYS A 155 -12.88 -0.38 6.36
N MET A 156 -12.28 -0.27 7.55
CA MET A 156 -12.63 0.74 8.56
C MET A 156 -11.86 2.04 8.32
N MET A 157 -10.54 1.96 8.16
CA MET A 157 -9.67 3.10 7.90
C MET A 157 -8.68 2.76 6.77
N PRO A 158 -8.82 3.39 5.59
CA PRO A 158 -7.91 3.14 4.48
C PRO A 158 -6.46 3.41 4.86
N GLY A 159 -5.58 2.46 4.55
CA GLY A 159 -4.16 2.54 4.91
C GLY A 159 -3.82 1.96 6.29
N THR A 160 -4.77 1.34 6.98
CA THR A 160 -4.56 0.66 8.26
C THR A 160 -5.31 -0.66 8.27
N MET A 161 -4.62 -1.73 8.62
CA MET A 161 -5.15 -3.07 8.77
C MET A 161 -5.63 -3.28 10.20
N ASP A 162 -6.89 -3.65 10.38
CA ASP A 162 -7.50 -3.91 11.67
C ASP A 162 -8.09 -5.32 11.74
N ASP A 163 -8.12 -5.89 12.94
CA ASP A 163 -8.92 -7.08 13.20
C ASP A 163 -10.41 -6.77 13.00
N TYR A 164 -11.09 -7.66 12.29
CA TYR A 164 -12.51 -7.54 11.98
C TYR A 164 -13.19 -8.90 12.12
N LEU A 165 -14.40 -8.89 12.65
CA LEU A 165 -15.25 -10.07 12.75
C LEU A 165 -16.27 -10.01 11.62
N LEU A 166 -16.10 -10.87 10.62
CA LEU A 166 -16.96 -10.91 9.44
C LEU A 166 -18.06 -11.96 9.62
N PRO A 167 -19.34 -11.58 9.74
CA PRO A 167 -20.43 -12.54 9.90
C PRO A 167 -20.55 -13.48 8.71
N TYR A 168 -20.90 -14.75 8.96
CA TYR A 168 -21.14 -15.74 7.89
C TYR A 168 -22.25 -15.29 6.92
N GLU A 169 -23.25 -14.55 7.41
CA GLU A 169 -24.32 -13.99 6.57
C GLU A 169 -23.79 -12.99 5.53
N SER A 170 -22.82 -12.15 5.89
CA SER A 170 -22.17 -11.22 4.96
C SER A 170 -21.42 -11.98 3.86
N VAL A 171 -20.74 -13.07 4.22
CA VAL A 171 -20.06 -13.95 3.25
C VAL A 171 -21.08 -14.61 2.33
N ALA A 172 -22.19 -15.13 2.87
CA ALA A 172 -23.24 -15.78 2.09
C ALA A 172 -23.81 -14.86 1.01
N ARG A 173 -24.25 -13.65 1.42
CA ARG A 173 -24.81 -12.64 0.50
C ARG A 173 -23.80 -12.20 -0.56
N SER A 174 -22.54 -12.08 -0.17
CA SER A 174 -21.45 -11.81 -1.10
C SER A 174 -21.27 -12.93 -2.12
N LEU A 175 -21.22 -14.19 -1.70
CA LEU A 175 -21.03 -15.34 -2.60
C LEU A 175 -22.21 -15.48 -3.58
N GLU A 176 -23.43 -15.26 -3.10
CA GLU A 176 -24.65 -15.23 -3.92
C GLU A 176 -24.56 -14.18 -5.03
N HIS A 177 -24.07 -12.98 -4.71
CA HIS A 177 -23.87 -11.92 -5.69
C HIS A 177 -22.74 -12.26 -6.68
N LEU A 178 -21.60 -12.73 -6.18
CA LEU A 178 -20.40 -12.92 -7.01
C LEU A 178 -20.52 -14.07 -7.99
N ILE A 179 -21.06 -15.23 -7.61
CA ILE A 179 -21.06 -16.42 -8.49
C ILE A 179 -22.02 -16.27 -9.68
N GLY A 180 -22.97 -15.33 -9.60
CA GLY A 180 -23.80 -14.94 -10.74
C GLY A 180 -23.06 -14.12 -11.80
N GLU A 181 -21.95 -13.47 -11.46
CA GLU A 181 -21.30 -12.45 -12.31
C GLU A 181 -19.79 -12.69 -12.52
N HIS A 182 -19.14 -13.47 -11.65
CA HIS A 182 -17.69 -13.62 -11.55
C HIS A 182 -17.26 -15.02 -11.09
N ARG A 183 -16.05 -15.43 -11.48
CA ARG A 183 -15.37 -16.61 -10.91
C ARG A 183 -14.89 -16.27 -9.50
N VAL A 184 -15.37 -17.03 -8.50
CA VAL A 184 -14.94 -16.89 -7.11
C VAL A 184 -13.83 -17.89 -6.80
N THR A 185 -12.76 -17.38 -6.21
CA THR A 185 -11.53 -18.11 -5.93
C THR A 185 -11.19 -17.96 -4.47
N LEU A 186 -10.85 -19.07 -3.83
CA LEU A 186 -10.28 -19.14 -2.49
C LEU A 186 -8.80 -19.44 -2.65
N VAL A 187 -7.94 -18.57 -2.12
CA VAL A 187 -6.49 -18.81 -2.11
C VAL A 187 -6.07 -19.14 -0.69
N ARG A 188 -5.60 -20.36 -0.45
CA ARG A 188 -4.98 -20.70 0.84
C ARG A 188 -3.48 -20.48 0.77
N CYS A 189 -2.90 -19.87 1.79
CA CYS A 189 -1.48 -19.55 1.81
C CYS A 189 -0.85 -19.71 3.20
N ARG A 190 0.46 -20.01 3.22
CA ARG A 190 1.28 -20.05 4.43
C ARG A 190 2.73 -19.67 4.10
N SER A 191 3.53 -19.39 5.13
CA SER A 191 4.96 -19.15 4.95
C SER A 191 5.61 -20.38 4.33
N ALA A 192 6.41 -20.18 3.28
CA ALA A 192 7.25 -21.23 2.75
C ALA A 192 8.37 -21.54 3.76
N GLU A 193 8.64 -22.82 4.01
CA GLU A 193 9.71 -23.26 4.91
C GLU A 193 11.11 -23.20 4.26
N ARG A 194 11.18 -22.77 3.00
CA ARG A 194 12.44 -22.68 2.25
C ARG A 194 13.19 -21.40 2.59
N ARG A 195 14.52 -21.49 2.52
CA ARG A 195 15.38 -20.31 2.50
C ARG A 195 15.14 -19.52 1.21
N VAL A 196 15.03 -18.21 1.34
CA VAL A 196 14.92 -17.28 0.20
C VAL A 196 16.31 -16.66 -0.01
N PRO A 197 17.06 -17.03 -1.06
CA PRO A 197 18.46 -16.61 -1.21
C PRO A 197 18.66 -15.09 -1.19
N SER A 198 17.73 -14.34 -1.79
CA SER A 198 17.77 -12.86 -1.79
C SER A 198 17.62 -12.27 -0.38
N PHE A 199 16.95 -12.98 0.54
CA PHE A 199 16.79 -12.55 1.93
C PHE A 199 18.04 -12.86 2.79
N GLU A 200 18.81 -13.88 2.39
CA GLU A 200 20.08 -14.24 3.03
C GLU A 200 21.25 -13.35 2.56
N ASP A 201 21.15 -12.74 1.37
CA ASP A 201 22.17 -11.84 0.84
C ASP A 201 22.18 -10.49 1.58
N PRO A 202 23.26 -10.16 2.33
CA PRO A 202 23.35 -8.92 3.08
C PRO A 202 23.44 -7.67 2.19
N LEU A 203 23.78 -7.81 0.90
CA LEU A 203 23.83 -6.70 -0.06
C LEU A 203 22.48 -6.50 -0.78
N ALA A 204 21.50 -7.39 -0.65
CA ALA A 204 20.22 -7.22 -1.32
C ALA A 204 19.45 -5.94 -0.90
N PRO A 205 19.37 -5.56 0.40
CA PRO A 205 18.81 -4.28 0.80
C PRO A 205 19.56 -3.08 0.22
N VAL A 206 20.89 -3.18 0.11
CA VAL A 206 21.76 -2.13 -0.46
C VAL A 206 21.46 -1.94 -1.95
N ARG A 207 21.36 -3.05 -2.70
CA ARG A 207 20.98 -3.01 -4.12
C ARG A 207 19.58 -2.44 -4.34
N ALA A 208 18.61 -2.85 -3.53
CA ALA A 208 17.25 -2.30 -3.60
C ALA A 208 17.23 -0.79 -3.32
N ALA A 209 17.99 -0.34 -2.33
CA ALA A 209 18.11 1.08 -1.99
C ALA A 209 18.83 1.90 -3.07
N TYR A 210 19.90 1.39 -3.65
CA TYR A 210 20.59 2.02 -4.78
C TYR A 210 19.67 2.12 -6.00
N ALA A 211 18.99 1.02 -6.36
CA ALA A 211 18.07 0.99 -7.50
C ALA A 211 16.89 1.96 -7.32
N MET A 212 16.34 2.07 -6.11
CA MET A 212 15.35 3.09 -5.77
C MET A 212 15.92 4.50 -5.97
N ALA A 213 17.08 4.80 -5.39
CA ALA A 213 17.69 6.13 -5.48
C ALA A 213 17.91 6.55 -6.95
N ARG A 214 18.42 5.64 -7.78
CA ARG A 214 18.55 5.85 -9.23
C ARG A 214 17.20 6.09 -9.90
N ARG A 215 16.17 5.29 -9.61
CA ARG A 215 14.82 5.49 -10.18
C ARG A 215 14.15 6.78 -9.76
N LEU A 216 14.42 7.28 -8.55
CA LEU A 216 13.93 8.59 -8.13
C LEU A 216 14.58 9.69 -8.97
N LEU A 217 15.91 9.66 -9.09
CA LEU A 217 16.70 10.69 -9.79
C LEU A 217 16.50 10.64 -11.32
N GLU A 218 16.42 9.45 -11.89
CA GLU A 218 16.41 9.20 -13.35
C GLU A 218 15.03 8.80 -13.87
N GLY A 219 14.00 8.91 -13.03
CA GLY A 219 12.65 8.44 -13.35
C GLY A 219 12.14 9.01 -14.67
N LYS A 220 11.79 8.12 -15.60
CA LYS A 220 11.20 8.46 -16.89
C LYS A 220 9.70 8.19 -16.86
N PRO A 221 8.94 8.82 -17.77
CA PRO A 221 7.59 8.38 -18.08
C PRO A 221 7.52 6.88 -18.38
N PHE A 222 6.47 6.22 -17.91
CA PHE A 222 6.22 4.81 -18.17
C PHE A 222 4.72 4.52 -18.29
N TYR A 223 4.39 3.38 -18.89
CA TYR A 223 3.03 2.91 -19.10
C TYR A 223 2.80 1.63 -18.29
N LEU A 224 1.65 1.53 -17.63
CA LEU A 224 1.24 0.31 -16.92
C LEU A 224 0.06 -0.33 -17.66
N GLU A 225 0.35 -1.39 -18.42
CA GLU A 225 -0.62 -2.16 -19.21
C GLU A 225 -1.85 -2.58 -18.40
N GLN A 226 -1.65 -3.07 -17.18
CA GLN A 226 -2.73 -3.53 -16.30
C GLN A 226 -3.78 -2.47 -15.96
N TYR A 227 -3.46 -1.18 -16.15
CA TYR A 227 -4.39 -0.08 -15.90
C TYR A 227 -4.70 0.73 -17.15
N ASP A 228 -4.02 0.46 -18.26
CA ASP A 228 -4.02 1.30 -19.46
C ASP A 228 -3.78 2.78 -19.14
N LEU A 229 -2.69 3.07 -18.41
CA LEU A 229 -2.38 4.43 -17.96
C LEU A 229 -0.89 4.76 -18.04
N HIS A 230 -0.60 5.98 -18.47
CA HIS A 230 0.70 6.62 -18.43
C HIS A 230 0.97 7.34 -17.10
N TYR A 231 2.22 7.29 -16.67
CA TYR A 231 2.71 7.83 -15.41
C TYR A 231 3.99 8.66 -15.63
N HIS A 232 4.11 9.76 -14.90
CA HIS A 232 5.41 10.35 -14.58
C HIS A 232 6.09 9.51 -13.50
N GLY A 233 7.36 9.16 -13.71
CA GLY A 233 8.18 8.41 -12.76
C GLY A 233 9.19 9.28 -12.00
N GLY A 234 9.58 8.83 -10.81
CA GLY A 234 10.64 9.46 -10.02
C GLY A 234 10.28 10.86 -9.52
N LEU A 235 11.28 11.74 -9.36
CA LEU A 235 11.07 13.09 -8.82
C LEU A 235 10.27 14.00 -9.76
N ALA A 236 10.30 13.75 -11.07
CA ALA A 236 9.45 14.45 -12.04
C ALA A 236 7.94 14.28 -11.76
N SER A 237 7.56 13.21 -11.05
CA SER A 237 6.16 13.05 -10.59
C SER A 237 5.73 14.09 -9.56
N LEU A 238 6.67 14.62 -8.76
CA LEU A 238 6.42 15.68 -7.78
C LEU A 238 6.38 17.05 -8.44
N ASP A 239 7.20 17.27 -9.48
CA ASP A 239 7.18 18.51 -10.27
C ASP A 239 5.82 18.67 -10.97
N SER A 240 5.38 17.65 -11.71
CA SER A 240 4.04 17.62 -12.32
C SER A 240 2.92 17.73 -11.29
N TYR A 241 3.09 17.17 -10.09
CA TYR A 241 2.11 17.34 -9.02
C TYR A 241 1.97 18.79 -8.55
N ALA A 242 3.10 19.49 -8.41
CA ALA A 242 3.10 20.88 -8.00
C ALA A 242 2.43 21.77 -9.07
N GLU A 243 2.71 21.53 -10.34
CA GLU A 243 2.11 22.27 -11.46
C GLU A 243 0.58 22.10 -11.53
N GLU A 244 0.07 20.91 -11.21
CA GLU A 244 -1.34 20.57 -11.35
C GLU A 244 -2.15 20.69 -10.04
N LEU A 245 -1.57 21.28 -8.98
CA LEU A 245 -2.16 21.25 -7.64
C LEU A 245 -3.55 21.89 -7.59
N GLU A 246 -3.75 23.01 -8.30
CA GLU A 246 -5.05 23.69 -8.39
C GLU A 246 -6.12 22.79 -9.02
N LEU A 247 -5.81 22.15 -10.15
CA LEU A 247 -6.71 21.21 -10.82
C LEU A 247 -7.07 20.04 -9.89
N LEU A 248 -6.05 19.42 -9.28
CA LEU A 248 -6.23 18.23 -8.46
C LEU A 248 -7.05 18.54 -7.21
N PHE A 249 -6.72 19.61 -6.49
CA PHE A 249 -7.42 19.98 -5.27
C PHE A 249 -8.81 20.56 -5.58
N GLY A 250 -8.94 21.28 -6.69
CA GLY A 250 -10.21 21.83 -7.15
C GLY A 250 -11.23 20.74 -7.48
N ARG A 251 -10.77 19.57 -7.94
CA ARG A 251 -11.62 18.42 -8.26
C ARG A 251 -11.74 17.36 -7.17
N LEU A 252 -10.85 17.33 -6.18
CA LEU A 252 -10.85 16.32 -5.12
C LEU A 252 -12.10 16.39 -4.22
N GLU A 253 -12.88 15.32 -4.15
CA GLU A 253 -14.05 15.17 -3.29
C GLU A 253 -13.76 14.22 -2.13
N ASP A 254 -13.09 13.09 -2.39
CA ASP A 254 -12.66 12.14 -1.37
C ASP A 254 -11.20 12.35 -0.95
N ARG A 255 -11.01 12.77 0.30
CA ARG A 255 -9.68 13.07 0.84
C ARG A 255 -8.95 11.85 1.42
N ARG A 256 -9.58 10.67 1.49
CA ARG A 256 -9.01 9.47 2.09
C ARG A 256 -7.80 8.97 1.29
N MET A 257 -7.95 8.92 -0.04
CA MET A 257 -6.86 8.55 -0.93
C MET A 257 -5.68 9.52 -0.88
N PHE A 258 -5.94 10.82 -0.74
CA PHE A 258 -4.90 11.82 -0.52
C PHE A 258 -4.13 11.56 0.79
N GLY A 259 -4.85 11.31 1.89
CA GLY A 259 -4.26 11.00 3.19
C GLY A 259 -3.37 9.78 3.16
N MET A 260 -3.89 8.67 2.64
CA MET A 260 -3.17 7.40 2.50
C MET A 260 -1.91 7.54 1.64
N ARG A 261 -2.01 8.22 0.48
CA ARG A 261 -0.87 8.42 -0.42
C ARG A 261 0.22 9.28 0.19
N THR A 262 -0.17 10.35 0.89
CA THR A 262 0.77 11.23 1.58
C THR A 262 1.45 10.51 2.75
N LEU A 263 0.73 9.62 3.44
CA LEU A 263 1.29 8.76 4.48
C LEU A 263 2.35 7.79 3.92
N ALA A 264 2.13 7.23 2.72
CA ALA A 264 3.10 6.34 2.09
C ALA A 264 4.46 7.02 1.85
N PHE A 265 4.49 8.31 1.50
CA PHE A 265 5.74 9.09 1.43
C PHE A 265 6.43 9.23 2.79
N GLN A 266 5.68 9.30 3.90
CA GLN A 266 6.28 9.32 5.23
C GLN A 266 6.85 7.97 5.64
N GLN A 267 6.15 6.89 5.29
CA GLN A 267 6.54 5.52 5.61
C GLN A 267 7.79 5.09 4.84
N VAL A 268 7.89 5.45 3.55
CA VAL A 268 9.09 5.15 2.75
C VAL A 268 10.35 5.82 3.33
N HIS A 269 10.22 7.01 3.93
CA HIS A 269 11.33 7.64 4.65
C HIS A 269 11.72 6.92 5.94
N GLY A 270 10.75 6.36 6.65
CA GLY A 270 11.00 5.44 7.75
C GLY A 270 11.79 4.20 7.28
N ARG A 271 11.36 3.60 6.17
CA ARG A 271 12.06 2.47 5.52
C ARG A 271 13.48 2.85 5.13
N ASN A 272 13.69 3.99 4.49
CA ASN A 272 15.02 4.43 4.03
C ASN A 272 15.97 4.70 5.20
N ALA A 273 15.48 5.29 6.29
CA ALA A 273 16.27 5.43 7.51
C ALA A 273 16.68 4.06 8.10
N ASN A 274 15.79 3.05 8.04
CA ASN A 274 16.09 1.70 8.49
C ASN A 274 17.10 0.97 7.58
N VAL A 275 17.10 1.21 6.26
CA VAL A 275 18.16 0.72 5.37
C VAL A 275 19.51 1.30 5.78
N VAL A 276 19.58 2.60 6.06
CA VAL A 276 20.83 3.25 6.48
C VAL A 276 21.33 2.69 7.81
N ARG A 277 20.45 2.46 8.78
CA ARG A 277 20.80 1.79 10.04
C ARG A 277 21.28 0.36 9.82
N PHE A 278 20.61 -0.40 8.95
CA PHE A 278 21.03 -1.73 8.58
C PHE A 278 22.47 -1.75 8.03
N MET A 279 22.82 -0.79 7.16
CA MET A 279 24.19 -0.66 6.65
C MET A 279 25.19 -0.34 7.76
N LEU A 280 24.83 0.53 8.71
CA LEU A 280 25.65 0.85 9.89
C LEU A 280 25.90 -0.35 10.79
N GLU A 281 24.85 -1.08 11.16
CA GLU A 281 24.91 -2.28 12.00
C GLU A 281 25.78 -3.38 11.40
N ARG A 282 25.93 -3.39 10.07
CA ARG A 282 26.76 -4.34 9.32
C ARG A 282 28.16 -3.83 9.01
N GLY A 283 28.53 -2.63 9.45
CA GLY A 283 29.83 -2.03 9.14
C GLY A 283 30.03 -1.70 7.65
N MET A 284 28.94 -1.53 6.91
CA MET A 284 28.95 -1.23 5.47
C MET A 284 29.00 0.28 5.17
N ALA A 285 28.83 1.13 6.19
CA ALA A 285 28.74 2.57 6.04
C ALA A 285 29.57 3.28 7.11
N ASP A 286 30.14 4.44 6.75
CA ASP A 286 30.75 5.36 7.70
C ASP A 286 29.67 5.93 8.65
N PRO A 287 29.87 5.88 9.99
CA PRO A 287 28.94 6.41 10.97
C PRO A 287 28.51 7.85 10.72
N GLY A 288 29.45 8.75 10.43
CA GLY A 288 29.17 10.18 10.32
C GLY A 288 28.29 10.53 9.11
N GLY A 289 28.57 9.92 7.96
CA GLY A 289 27.76 10.12 6.74
C GLY A 289 26.36 9.52 6.85
N ALA A 290 26.27 8.27 7.32
CA ALA A 290 25.01 7.54 7.41
C ALA A 290 24.08 8.10 8.50
N GLU A 291 24.58 8.52 9.66
CA GLU A 291 23.73 9.15 10.69
C GLU A 291 23.09 10.45 10.18
N LYS A 292 23.86 11.28 9.47
CA LYS A 292 23.32 12.51 8.83
C LYS A 292 22.25 12.18 7.80
N LEU A 293 22.46 11.15 6.98
CA LEU A 293 21.45 10.72 6.00
C LEU A 293 20.18 10.19 6.68
N ALA A 294 20.30 9.40 7.75
CA ALA A 294 19.16 8.94 8.53
C ALA A 294 18.37 10.11 9.16
N GLN A 295 19.07 11.15 9.63
CA GLN A 295 18.45 12.39 10.10
C GLN A 295 17.72 13.14 8.98
N SER A 296 18.30 13.21 7.77
CA SER A 296 17.64 13.80 6.59
C SER A 296 16.31 13.10 6.26
N TYR A 297 16.24 11.76 6.34
CA TYR A 297 14.97 11.04 6.18
C TYR A 297 13.96 11.36 7.29
N GLY A 298 14.42 11.51 8.53
CA GLY A 298 13.59 12.00 9.63
C GLY A 298 13.02 13.40 9.39
N GLN A 299 13.80 14.30 8.76
CA GLN A 299 13.35 15.63 8.36
C GLN A 299 12.35 15.57 7.19
N LEU A 300 12.62 14.78 6.15
CA LEU A 300 11.71 14.56 5.03
C LEU A 300 10.33 14.08 5.51
N ARG A 301 10.30 13.09 6.41
CA ARG A 301 9.07 12.60 7.03
C ARG A 301 8.27 13.73 7.69
N LYS A 302 8.93 14.59 8.47
CA LYS A 302 8.29 15.75 9.12
C LYS A 302 7.77 16.78 8.11
N GLN A 303 8.52 17.04 7.03
CA GLN A 303 8.10 17.97 5.99
C GLN A 303 6.87 17.47 5.23
N TRP A 304 6.80 16.16 4.94
CA TRP A 304 5.61 15.53 4.36
C TRP A 304 4.39 15.60 5.29
N GLU A 305 4.57 15.44 6.60
CA GLU A 305 3.47 15.61 7.56
C GLU A 305 2.96 17.07 7.60
N ILE A 306 3.88 18.05 7.60
CA ILE A 306 3.51 19.47 7.53
C ILE A 306 2.77 19.76 6.21
N TYR A 307 3.22 19.19 5.10
CA TYR A 307 2.55 19.30 3.81
C TYR A 307 1.13 18.73 3.87
N LYS A 308 0.96 17.53 4.45
CA LYS A 308 -0.35 16.89 4.67
C LYS A 308 -1.30 17.80 5.44
N ILE A 309 -0.86 18.31 6.59
CA ILE A 309 -1.68 19.17 7.47
C ILE A 309 -2.12 20.45 6.74
N LYS A 310 -1.20 21.11 6.03
CA LYS A 310 -1.53 22.33 5.28
C LYS A 310 -2.44 22.07 4.09
N SER A 311 -2.29 20.93 3.45
CA SER A 311 -3.19 20.49 2.38
C SER A 311 -4.59 20.26 2.91
N TYR A 312 -4.74 19.65 4.09
CA TYR A 312 -6.06 19.50 4.73
C TYR A 312 -6.71 20.83 5.04
N TYR A 313 -5.97 21.81 5.54
CA TYR A 313 -6.52 23.17 5.75
C TYR A 313 -7.11 23.77 4.46
N LEU A 314 -6.43 23.61 3.32
CA LEU A 314 -6.94 24.07 2.03
C LEU A 314 -8.19 23.29 1.60
N LEU A 315 -8.18 21.97 1.76
CA LEU A 315 -9.31 21.10 1.41
C LEU A 315 -10.53 21.32 2.33
N ASP A 316 -10.31 21.62 3.61
CA ASP A 316 -11.34 22.03 4.57
C ASP A 316 -11.97 23.34 4.12
N ALA A 317 -11.15 24.34 3.81
CA ALA A 317 -11.63 25.62 3.31
C ALA A 317 -12.45 25.46 2.01
N LYS A 318 -12.04 24.55 1.11
CA LYS A 318 -12.79 24.20 -0.12
C LYS A 318 -14.19 23.67 0.18
N ALA A 319 -14.36 22.87 1.24
CA ALA A 319 -15.67 22.31 1.58
C ALA A 319 -16.68 23.40 1.96
N ASP A 320 -16.21 24.50 2.53
CA ASP A 320 -17.05 25.67 2.81
C ASP A 320 -17.33 26.49 1.55
N ASP A 321 -16.34 26.63 0.68
CA ASP A 321 -16.38 27.47 -0.51
C ASP A 321 -15.42 26.94 -1.59
N PRO A 322 -15.93 26.35 -2.68
CA PRO A 322 -15.11 25.78 -3.75
C PRO A 322 -14.17 26.78 -4.42
N SER A 323 -14.47 28.08 -4.39
CA SER A 323 -13.61 29.13 -4.98
C SER A 323 -12.32 29.34 -4.19
N ARG A 324 -12.20 28.75 -2.99
CA ARG A 324 -11.01 28.80 -2.14
C ARG A 324 -9.89 27.86 -2.58
N VAL A 325 -10.05 27.12 -3.68
CA VAL A 325 -8.93 26.47 -4.36
C VAL A 325 -8.66 27.26 -5.63
N ASP A 326 -7.69 28.16 -5.53
CA ASP A 326 -7.22 29.03 -6.60
C ASP A 326 -5.68 29.04 -6.63
N ALA A 327 -5.11 29.58 -7.71
CA ALA A 327 -3.67 29.66 -7.89
C ALA A 327 -2.92 30.34 -6.73
N ASP A 328 -3.47 31.40 -6.13
CA ASP A 328 -2.80 32.13 -5.04
C ASP A 328 -2.77 31.31 -3.75
N ARG A 329 -3.85 30.58 -3.45
CA ARG A 329 -3.94 29.70 -2.28
C ARG A 329 -3.18 28.39 -2.45
N CYS A 330 -3.00 27.93 -3.69
CA CYS A 330 -2.16 26.77 -4.01
C CYS A 330 -0.66 27.10 -3.96
N ARG A 331 -0.25 28.33 -4.26
CA ARG A 331 1.17 28.76 -4.31
C ARG A 331 2.01 28.39 -3.08
N PRO A 332 1.54 28.56 -1.82
CA PRO A 332 2.29 28.13 -0.64
C PRO A 332 2.51 26.61 -0.54
N LEU A 333 1.59 25.80 -1.07
CA LEU A 333 1.74 24.34 -1.14
C LEU A 333 2.69 23.94 -2.26
N GLN A 334 2.62 24.60 -3.42
CA GLN A 334 3.55 24.40 -4.52
C GLN A 334 4.99 24.69 -4.11
N ALA A 335 5.23 25.82 -3.42
CA ALA A 335 6.56 26.14 -2.88
C ALA A 335 7.08 25.09 -1.88
N ARG A 336 6.17 24.47 -1.10
CA ARG A 336 6.53 23.38 -0.18
C ARG A 336 6.86 22.09 -0.91
N LEU A 337 6.13 21.75 -1.98
CA LEU A 337 6.46 20.62 -2.83
C LEU A 337 7.80 20.81 -3.52
N ALA A 338 8.10 22.01 -4.02
CA ALA A 338 9.41 22.30 -4.61
C ALA A 338 10.55 22.09 -3.59
N ASN A 339 10.37 22.57 -2.35
CA ASN A 339 11.32 22.30 -1.27
C ASN A 339 11.42 20.81 -0.92
N LEU A 340 10.29 20.09 -0.85
CA LEU A 340 10.29 18.64 -0.66
C LEU A 340 11.07 17.94 -1.77
N ARG A 341 10.80 18.25 -3.03
CA ARG A 341 11.49 17.67 -4.19
C ARG A 341 13.01 17.90 -4.14
N ALA A 342 13.47 19.08 -3.72
CA ALA A 342 14.90 19.34 -3.52
C ALA A 342 15.51 18.49 -2.39
N LEU A 343 14.80 18.34 -1.26
CA LEU A 343 15.25 17.48 -0.15
C LEU A 343 15.26 16.00 -0.55
N GLU A 344 14.29 15.56 -1.35
CA GLU A 344 14.21 14.19 -1.90
C GLU A 344 15.40 13.90 -2.83
N GLU A 345 15.73 14.84 -3.72
CA GLU A 345 16.90 14.75 -4.60
C GLU A 345 18.19 14.63 -3.79
N GLU A 346 18.42 15.53 -2.83
CA GLU A 346 19.60 15.52 -1.99
C GLU A 346 19.74 14.20 -1.21
N ALA A 347 18.64 13.68 -0.66
CA ALA A 347 18.64 12.41 0.06
C ALA A 347 18.89 11.21 -0.86
N ALA A 348 18.28 11.20 -2.05
CA ALA A 348 18.48 10.15 -3.04
C ALA A 348 19.94 10.12 -3.55
N GLU A 349 20.53 11.28 -3.85
CA GLU A 349 21.94 11.36 -4.24
C GLU A 349 22.87 10.85 -3.14
N LYS A 350 22.63 11.25 -1.89
CA LYS A 350 23.42 10.77 -0.74
C LYS A 350 23.28 9.27 -0.55
N LEU A 351 22.08 8.72 -0.69
CA LEU A 351 21.85 7.28 -0.59
C LEU A 351 22.55 6.53 -1.72
N ALA A 352 22.46 7.02 -2.95
CA ALA A 352 23.15 6.41 -4.09
C ALA A 352 24.66 6.36 -3.87
N ARG A 353 25.27 7.49 -3.45
CA ARG A 353 26.70 7.57 -3.13
C ARG A 353 27.10 6.68 -1.95
N LEU A 354 26.22 6.48 -0.98
CA LEU A 354 26.46 5.60 0.16
C LEU A 354 26.45 4.12 -0.25
N CYS A 355 25.57 3.73 -1.18
CA CYS A 355 25.45 2.36 -1.64
C CYS A 355 26.47 1.98 -2.72
N GLU A 356 26.87 2.91 -3.58
CA GLU A 356 27.72 2.66 -4.76
C GLU A 356 29.05 1.92 -4.46
N PRO A 357 29.81 2.22 -3.40
CA PRO A 357 31.06 1.51 -3.10
C PRO A 357 30.88 0.05 -2.65
N LEU A 358 29.64 -0.38 -2.39
CA LEU A 358 29.30 -1.72 -1.91
C LEU A 358 28.81 -2.65 -3.03
N LEU A 359 28.61 -2.10 -4.24
CA LEU A 359 28.06 -2.77 -5.42
C LEU A 359 29.12 -2.85 -6.52
#